data_AF-Q5G2C4-F1
#
_entry.id   AF-Q5G2C4-F1
#
_cell.length_a   1.000
_cell.length_b   1.000
_cell.length_c   1.000
_cell.angle_alpha   90.00
_cell.angle_beta   90.00
_cell.angle_gamma   90.00
#
_symmetry.space_group_name_H-M   'P 1'
#
loop_
_entity.id
_entity.type
_entity.pdbx_description
1 polymer ?
#
loop_
_entity_poly.entity_id
_entity_poly.type
_entity_poly.pdbx_seq_one_letter_code
_entity_poly.pdbx_strand_id
1 'polypeptide(L)'
;NLVTDANRSIATLAITTLLKTGSEGSIDRLMKQISSFMSEISDEFKVVVVQAISALCQKYPRKHAVLMNFLFSMLREEGGFEYKRAIVDCIISIIEENAESKETGLSHLCEFIEDCEFTVLATRILHLLGQEGPKTSNPSKYIRFIYNRVVLEHAEVRAGAVSALAKFGAQNEEMLPSILVLLKRCVMDDDNEVRDRATFYLNVLEQKQKALNAGYILNGLTVSIPGLERALQQYTLEPSEKPFDLKSVPLATAPMAEQRTESTPVTAAKQPEKVAATRQEIFQEQLAAVPEFQGLGPLFKSAPEPVALTESETEYVVRCTKHTFVDHMVFQFDCTNTLNDQTLENVTVQMEPTEAYEVLCYVPARSLPYNQPGTCYTLVALPKEDPTAVACTFSCMMKFTVKDCDPTTGEADDEGYEVKYVLEDLEVTIADHIQKVMKLNFEAAWDEVGDEFQKEETFTLSTIKTLEEAVGNIVKFLGMHPSERSDKVPDNKNTHTLLLAGVFRGGHDILVRSRLLLLDTVTMQVTARSSEELPVDIVLASVG
;
A
#
# COMPACT_ATOMS: atom_id res chain seq x y z
N ASN A 1 -21.12 38.47 5.90
CA ASN A 1 -21.02 37.18 5.18
C ASN A 1 -19.53 36.92 5.01
N LEU A 2 -18.96 35.98 5.76
CA LEU A 2 -17.49 35.76 5.77
C LEU A 2 -16.95 35.19 4.45
N VAL A 3 -17.82 34.61 3.62
CA VAL A 3 -17.47 34.08 2.29
C VAL A 3 -17.11 35.19 1.30
N THR A 4 -17.66 36.40 1.50
CA THR A 4 -17.39 37.57 0.66
C THR A 4 -16.49 38.58 1.37
N ASP A 5 -15.68 38.13 2.33
CA ASP A 5 -14.77 39.00 3.07
C ASP A 5 -13.64 39.50 2.15
N ALA A 6 -13.21 40.75 2.35
CA ALA A 6 -12.11 41.34 1.59
C ALA A 6 -10.78 40.64 1.86
N ASN A 7 -10.63 40.05 3.06
CA ASN A 7 -9.48 39.23 3.39
C ASN A 7 -9.67 37.80 2.83
N ARG A 8 -8.91 37.49 1.78
CA ARG A 8 -8.97 36.20 1.07
C ARG A 8 -8.62 35.01 1.96
N SER A 9 -7.83 35.20 3.01
CA SER A 9 -7.53 34.13 3.97
C SER A 9 -8.77 33.81 4.82
N ILE A 10 -9.49 34.84 5.27
CA ILE A 10 -10.73 34.68 6.06
C ILE A 10 -11.83 34.04 5.20
N ALA A 11 -11.99 34.51 3.96
CA ALA A 11 -12.96 33.93 3.03
C ALA A 11 -12.63 32.48 2.67
N THR A 12 -11.35 32.14 2.47
CA THR A 12 -10.93 30.74 2.22
C THR A 12 -11.25 29.86 3.42
N LEU A 13 -10.88 30.27 4.63
CA LEU A 13 -11.19 29.52 5.86
C LEU A 13 -12.71 29.34 6.04
N ALA A 14 -13.51 30.37 5.77
CA ALA A 14 -14.95 30.29 5.82
C ALA A 14 -15.51 29.26 4.82
N ILE A 15 -15.01 29.25 3.58
CA ILE A 15 -15.42 28.29 2.56
C ILE A 15 -14.98 26.86 2.90
N THR A 16 -13.73 26.66 3.30
CA THR A 16 -13.23 25.35 3.72
C THR A 16 -14.03 24.82 4.91
N THR A 17 -14.40 25.69 5.86
CA THR A 17 -15.26 25.31 6.99
C THR A 17 -16.67 24.93 6.53
N LEU A 18 -17.27 25.69 5.61
CA LEU A 18 -18.57 25.36 5.01
C LEU A 18 -18.54 24.03 4.23
N LEU A 19 -17.45 23.74 3.51
CA LEU A 19 -17.28 22.45 2.84
C LEU A 19 -17.17 21.30 3.85
N LYS A 20 -16.37 21.46 4.90
CA LYS A 20 -16.20 20.42 5.93
C LYS A 20 -17.48 20.17 6.74
N THR A 21 -18.26 21.22 6.99
CA THR A 21 -19.51 21.16 7.79
C THR A 21 -20.78 20.98 6.96
N GLY A 22 -20.66 21.04 5.64
CA GLY A 22 -21.80 20.96 4.72
C GLY A 22 -22.53 19.63 4.81
N SER A 23 -23.86 19.68 4.68
CA SER A 23 -24.71 18.50 4.53
C SER A 23 -24.95 18.18 3.05
N GLU A 24 -25.34 16.95 2.74
CA GLU A 24 -25.56 16.47 1.36
C GLU A 24 -26.48 17.40 0.55
N GLY A 25 -27.54 17.95 1.16
CA GLY A 25 -28.49 18.85 0.50
C GLY A 25 -27.97 20.26 0.23
N SER A 26 -26.85 20.66 0.85
CA SER A 26 -26.24 21.99 0.68
C SER A 26 -25.16 22.06 -0.40
N ILE A 27 -24.64 20.91 -0.83
CA ILE A 27 -23.50 20.79 -1.76
C ILE A 27 -23.74 21.56 -3.05
N ASP A 28 -24.90 21.36 -3.68
CA ASP A 28 -25.25 22.03 -4.95
C ASP A 28 -25.20 23.56 -4.85
N ARG A 29 -25.63 24.12 -3.71
CA ARG A 29 -25.59 25.56 -3.46
C ARG A 29 -24.17 26.03 -3.15
N LEU A 30 -23.40 25.25 -2.38
CA LEU A 30 -22.02 25.57 -2.03
C LEU A 30 -21.14 25.62 -3.29
N MET A 31 -21.23 24.63 -4.19
CA MET A 31 -20.45 24.60 -5.43
C MET A 31 -20.68 25.86 -6.28
N LYS A 32 -21.93 26.31 -6.40
CA LYS A 32 -22.25 27.55 -7.13
C LYS A 32 -21.63 28.80 -6.51
N GLN A 33 -21.57 28.89 -5.18
CA GLN A 33 -20.96 30.04 -4.49
C GLN A 33 -19.45 30.04 -4.59
N ILE A 34 -18.83 28.86 -4.64
CA ILE A 34 -17.37 28.72 -4.67
C ILE A 34 -16.83 29.02 -6.07
N SER A 35 -17.57 28.71 -7.14
CA SER A 35 -17.12 28.95 -8.53
C SER A 35 -16.63 30.39 -8.77
N SER A 36 -17.37 31.39 -8.27
CA SER A 36 -16.97 32.80 -8.43
C SER A 36 -15.81 33.21 -7.54
N PHE A 37 -15.61 32.51 -6.41
CA PHE A 37 -14.52 32.80 -5.48
C PHE A 37 -13.18 32.23 -5.97
N MET A 38 -13.21 31.08 -6.66
CA MET A 38 -12.00 30.38 -7.11
C MET A 38 -11.13 31.22 -8.05
N SER A 39 -11.74 32.07 -8.88
CA SER A 39 -11.01 32.98 -9.78
C SER A 39 -10.33 34.15 -9.07
N GLU A 40 -10.69 34.42 -7.80
CA GLU A 40 -10.22 35.59 -7.04
C GLU A 40 -9.10 35.25 -6.02
N ILE A 41 -8.65 34.00 -5.98
CA ILE A 41 -7.67 33.49 -5.02
C ILE A 41 -6.44 32.88 -5.69
N SER A 42 -5.32 32.86 -4.96
CA SER A 42 -4.08 32.21 -5.41
C SER A 42 -4.21 30.69 -5.43
N ASP A 43 -3.36 30.03 -6.22
CA ASP A 43 -3.36 28.57 -6.37
C ASP A 43 -3.14 27.83 -5.05
N GLU A 44 -2.37 28.38 -4.11
CA GLU A 44 -2.21 27.81 -2.77
C GLU A 44 -3.55 27.65 -2.05
N PHE A 45 -4.41 28.67 -2.10
CA PHE A 45 -5.75 28.60 -1.51
C PHE A 45 -6.68 27.69 -2.33
N LYS A 46 -6.54 27.67 -3.66
CA LYS A 46 -7.33 26.77 -4.51
C LYS A 46 -7.05 25.30 -4.18
N VAL A 47 -5.79 24.92 -3.90
CA VAL A 47 -5.41 23.58 -3.48
C VAL A 47 -6.15 23.19 -2.18
N VAL A 48 -6.22 24.08 -1.20
CA VAL A 48 -6.95 23.84 0.06
C VAL A 48 -8.44 23.61 -0.18
N VAL A 49 -9.04 24.34 -1.12
CA VAL A 49 -10.45 24.14 -1.51
C VAL A 49 -10.64 22.78 -2.18
N VAL A 50 -9.75 22.37 -3.09
CA VAL A 50 -9.80 21.06 -3.75
C VAL A 50 -9.69 19.91 -2.74
N GLN A 51 -8.80 20.03 -1.75
CA GLN A 51 -8.67 19.03 -0.68
C GLN A 51 -9.97 18.90 0.14
N ALA A 52 -10.65 20.01 0.41
CA ALA A 52 -11.94 19.99 1.09
C ALA A 52 -13.05 19.37 0.22
N ILE A 53 -13.01 19.56 -1.11
CA ILE A 53 -13.91 18.89 -2.05
C ILE A 53 -13.63 17.38 -2.09
N SER A 54 -12.36 16.96 -2.08
CA SER A 54 -11.98 15.55 -2.04
C SER A 54 -12.56 14.85 -0.81
N ALA A 55 -12.50 15.48 0.37
CA ALA A 55 -13.12 14.95 1.59
C ALA A 55 -14.66 14.87 1.49
N LEU A 56 -15.29 15.80 0.77
CA LEU A 56 -16.74 15.74 0.51
C LEU A 56 -17.12 14.61 -0.44
N CYS A 57 -16.31 14.33 -1.47
CA CYS A 57 -16.53 13.19 -2.36
C CYS A 57 -16.57 11.89 -1.56
N GLN A 58 -15.55 11.65 -0.72
CA GLN A 58 -15.48 10.48 0.15
C GLN A 58 -16.69 10.37 1.09
N LYS A 59 -17.19 11.50 1.61
CA LYS A 59 -18.32 11.54 2.54
C LYS A 59 -19.69 11.35 1.86
N TYR A 60 -19.85 11.81 0.62
CA TYR A 60 -21.13 11.82 -0.10
C TYR A 60 -21.04 11.24 -1.52
N PRO A 61 -20.88 9.91 -1.67
CA PRO A 61 -20.69 9.28 -2.98
C PRO A 61 -21.83 9.52 -3.99
N ARG A 62 -23.07 9.69 -3.50
CA ARG A 62 -24.24 10.02 -4.34
C ARG A 62 -24.15 11.38 -5.04
N LYS A 63 -23.26 12.26 -4.57
CA LYS A 63 -23.04 13.60 -5.14
C LYS A 63 -21.82 13.66 -6.06
N HIS A 64 -21.15 12.53 -6.32
CA HIS A 64 -19.98 12.47 -7.20
C HIS A 64 -20.22 13.10 -8.57
N ALA A 65 -21.39 12.92 -9.19
CA ALA A 65 -21.68 13.53 -10.48
C ALA A 65 -21.59 15.08 -10.46
N VAL A 66 -22.12 15.71 -9.41
CA VAL A 66 -22.11 17.17 -9.25
C VAL A 66 -20.69 17.67 -8.95
N LEU A 67 -20.01 17.00 -8.02
CA LEU A 67 -18.64 17.36 -7.61
C LEU A 67 -17.63 17.15 -8.75
N MET A 68 -17.76 16.07 -9.51
CA MET A 68 -16.91 15.77 -10.67
C MET A 68 -17.04 16.84 -11.76
N ASN A 69 -18.27 17.26 -12.09
CA ASN A 69 -18.48 18.32 -13.08
C ASN A 69 -17.90 19.66 -12.60
N PHE A 70 -17.97 19.94 -11.30
CA PHE A 70 -17.36 21.13 -10.72
C PHE A 70 -15.82 21.10 -10.80
N LEU A 71 -15.21 19.98 -10.39
CA LEU A 71 -13.77 19.75 -10.50
C LEU A 71 -13.29 19.86 -11.96
N PHE A 72 -14.06 19.34 -12.90
CA PHE A 72 -13.73 19.46 -14.31
C PHE A 72 -13.77 20.90 -14.82
N SER A 73 -14.77 21.69 -14.43
CA SER A 73 -14.81 23.12 -14.75
C SER A 73 -13.54 23.83 -14.25
N MET A 74 -13.14 23.53 -13.01
CA MET A 74 -11.90 24.05 -12.41
C MET A 74 -10.63 23.55 -13.12
N LEU A 75 -10.66 22.32 -13.65
CA LEU A 75 -9.54 21.74 -14.39
C LEU A 75 -9.32 22.43 -15.74
N ARG A 76 -10.36 23.02 -16.35
CA ARG A 76 -10.26 23.74 -17.62
C ARG A 76 -9.77 25.18 -17.50
N GLU A 77 -9.91 25.81 -16.33
CA GLU A 77 -9.45 27.18 -16.11
C GLU A 77 -7.92 27.27 -16.10
N GLU A 78 -7.33 28.46 -16.18
CA GLU A 78 -5.88 28.59 -16.00
C GLU A 78 -5.47 28.30 -14.55
N GLY A 79 -4.29 27.70 -14.36
CA GLY A 79 -3.73 27.48 -13.04
C GLY A 79 -2.45 26.66 -13.06
N GLY A 80 -1.63 26.82 -12.02
CA GLY A 80 -0.34 26.18 -11.89
C GLY A 80 -0.41 24.69 -11.58
N PHE A 81 0.76 24.06 -11.68
CA PHE A 81 0.94 22.60 -11.58
C PHE A 81 0.31 21.99 -10.32
N GLU A 82 0.61 22.50 -9.12
CA GLU A 82 0.12 21.91 -7.87
C GLU A 82 -1.41 21.95 -7.74
N TYR A 83 -2.03 23.02 -8.23
CA TYR A 83 -3.48 23.13 -8.27
C TYR A 83 -4.11 22.13 -9.24
N LYS A 84 -3.55 22.02 -10.45
CA LYS A 84 -4.01 21.04 -11.46
C LYS A 84 -3.81 19.60 -10.99
N ARG A 85 -2.66 19.32 -10.39
CA ARG A 85 -2.35 18.04 -9.75
C ARG A 85 -3.39 17.69 -8.69
N ALA A 86 -3.70 18.60 -7.77
CA ALA A 86 -4.70 18.34 -6.73
C ALA A 86 -6.08 17.99 -7.32
N ILE A 87 -6.49 18.66 -8.41
CA ILE A 87 -7.76 18.36 -9.08
C ILE A 87 -7.72 16.98 -9.75
N VAL A 88 -6.66 16.69 -10.51
CA VAL A 88 -6.47 15.39 -11.18
C VAL A 88 -6.47 14.26 -10.15
N ASP A 89 -5.78 14.44 -9.02
CA ASP A 89 -5.72 13.45 -7.93
C ASP A 89 -7.10 13.20 -7.32
N CYS A 90 -7.88 14.27 -7.12
CA CYS A 90 -9.26 14.14 -6.65
C CYS A 90 -10.14 13.41 -7.67
N ILE A 91 -10.02 13.69 -8.97
CA ILE A 91 -10.77 13.02 -10.02
C ILE A 91 -10.39 11.54 -10.09
N ILE A 92 -9.10 11.22 -10.02
CA ILE A 92 -8.59 9.85 -9.96
C ILE A 92 -9.19 9.11 -8.77
N SER A 93 -9.17 9.70 -7.57
CA SER A 93 -9.80 9.11 -6.37
C SER A 93 -11.28 8.78 -6.61
N ILE A 94 -12.04 9.70 -7.22
CA ILE A 94 -13.47 9.45 -7.50
C ILE A 94 -13.65 8.34 -8.54
N ILE A 95 -12.83 8.29 -9.59
CA ILE A 95 -12.82 7.19 -10.58
C ILE A 95 -12.51 5.86 -9.87
N GLU A 96 -11.56 5.89 -8.94
CA GLU A 96 -11.09 4.77 -8.11
C GLU A 96 -12.07 4.35 -7.02
N GLU A 97 -13.05 5.17 -6.68
CA GLU A 97 -14.04 4.86 -5.64
C GLU A 97 -15.42 4.54 -6.22
N ASN A 98 -15.81 5.15 -7.34
CA ASN A 98 -17.16 5.04 -7.90
C ASN A 98 -17.17 4.60 -9.37
N ALA A 99 -17.64 3.36 -9.60
CA ALA A 99 -17.78 2.80 -10.94
C ALA A 99 -18.73 3.62 -11.84
N GLU A 100 -19.80 4.21 -11.29
CA GLU A 100 -20.76 5.03 -12.06
C GLU A 100 -20.14 6.32 -12.59
N SER A 101 -19.14 6.87 -11.88
CA SER A 101 -18.45 8.11 -12.26
C SER A 101 -17.25 7.87 -13.17
N LYS A 102 -16.86 6.61 -13.41
CA LYS A 102 -15.65 6.23 -14.14
C LYS A 102 -15.63 6.80 -15.56
N GLU A 103 -16.65 6.53 -16.37
CA GLU A 103 -16.64 6.96 -17.78
C GLU A 103 -16.67 8.48 -17.93
N THR A 104 -17.40 9.18 -17.04
CA THR A 104 -17.43 10.64 -17.00
C THR A 104 -16.06 11.21 -16.62
N GLY A 105 -15.44 10.69 -15.55
CA GLY A 105 -14.12 11.14 -15.11
C GLY A 105 -13.03 10.88 -16.15
N LEU A 106 -13.01 9.70 -16.78
CA LEU A 106 -12.06 9.39 -17.85
C LEU A 106 -12.26 10.29 -19.07
N SER A 107 -13.51 10.63 -19.41
CA SER A 107 -13.81 11.56 -20.52
C SER A 107 -13.30 12.97 -20.24
N HIS A 108 -13.51 13.46 -19.01
CA HIS A 108 -13.00 14.76 -18.56
C HIS A 108 -11.47 14.83 -18.59
N LEU A 109 -10.80 13.76 -18.14
CA LEU A 109 -9.35 13.68 -18.19
C LEU A 109 -8.82 13.57 -19.63
N CYS A 110 -9.55 12.91 -20.54
CA CYS A 110 -9.19 12.88 -21.97
C CYS A 110 -9.21 14.28 -22.59
N GLU A 111 -10.24 15.08 -22.31
CA GLU A 111 -10.32 16.46 -22.80
C GLU A 111 -9.17 17.31 -22.23
N PHE A 112 -8.82 17.12 -20.95
CA PHE A 112 -7.72 17.87 -20.34
C PHE A 112 -6.36 17.57 -20.97
N ILE A 113 -6.05 16.30 -21.28
CA ILE A 113 -4.76 15.96 -21.91
C ILE A 113 -4.65 16.40 -23.37
N GLU A 114 -5.71 16.95 -23.99
CA GLU A 114 -5.61 17.49 -25.34
C GLU A 114 -4.76 18.75 -25.43
N ASP A 115 -4.86 19.60 -24.41
CA ASP A 115 -4.18 20.89 -24.33
C ASP A 115 -3.38 21.01 -23.00
N CYS A 116 -2.92 19.88 -22.45
CA CYS A 116 -2.18 19.87 -21.19
C CYS A 116 -0.73 20.29 -21.39
N GLU A 117 -0.32 21.37 -20.74
CA GLU A 117 1.07 21.85 -20.74
C GLU A 117 1.98 21.11 -19.75
N PHE A 118 1.42 20.30 -18.85
CA PHE A 118 2.15 19.62 -17.78
C PHE A 118 2.45 18.16 -18.11
N THR A 119 3.68 17.87 -18.56
CA THR A 119 4.14 16.51 -18.92
C THR A 119 3.86 15.46 -17.85
N VAL A 120 4.10 15.78 -16.58
CA VAL A 120 3.87 14.86 -15.45
C VAL A 120 2.39 14.52 -15.29
N LEU A 121 1.48 15.47 -15.52
CA LEU A 121 0.04 15.21 -15.45
C LEU A 121 -0.45 14.42 -16.67
N ALA A 122 0.03 14.79 -17.87
CA ALA A 122 -0.32 14.08 -19.10
C ALA A 122 0.08 12.60 -19.04
N THR A 123 1.31 12.31 -18.63
CA THR A 123 1.82 10.93 -18.47
C THR A 123 1.07 10.15 -17.39
N ARG A 124 0.73 10.77 -16.26
CA ARG A 124 -0.08 10.15 -15.20
C ARG A 124 -1.49 9.83 -15.67
N ILE A 125 -2.14 10.72 -16.42
CA ILE A 125 -3.47 10.47 -16.97
C ILE A 125 -3.41 9.38 -18.04
N LEU A 126 -2.39 9.36 -18.90
CA LEU A 126 -2.18 8.27 -19.86
C LEU A 126 -2.00 6.92 -19.16
N HIS A 127 -1.28 6.90 -18.04
CA HIS A 127 -1.14 5.70 -17.22
C HIS A 127 -2.49 5.20 -16.70
N LEU A 128 -3.31 6.09 -16.14
CA LEU A 128 -4.68 5.79 -15.69
C LEU A 128 -5.56 5.29 -16.85
N LEU A 129 -5.51 5.96 -18.00
CA LEU A 129 -6.27 5.56 -19.19
C LEU A 129 -5.88 4.15 -19.65
N GLY A 130 -4.60 3.79 -19.60
CA GLY A 130 -4.16 2.42 -19.87
C GLY A 130 -4.66 1.38 -18.87
N GLN A 131 -4.90 1.76 -17.60
CA GLN A 131 -5.43 0.87 -16.57
C GLN A 131 -6.95 0.70 -16.66
N GLU A 132 -7.67 1.81 -16.80
CA GLU A 132 -9.13 1.83 -16.64
C GLU A 132 -9.89 1.90 -17.97
N GLY A 133 -9.29 2.49 -19.01
CA GLY A 133 -9.88 2.60 -20.35
C GLY A 133 -10.26 1.26 -20.99
N PRO A 134 -9.42 0.20 -20.91
CA PRO A 134 -9.76 -1.13 -21.46
C PRO A 134 -10.98 -1.78 -20.82
N LYS A 135 -11.32 -1.38 -19.58
CA LYS A 135 -12.41 -1.94 -18.77
C LYS A 135 -13.75 -1.23 -18.98
N THR A 136 -13.79 -0.19 -19.82
CA THR A 136 -15.00 0.59 -20.10
C THR A 136 -15.89 -0.09 -21.14
N SER A 137 -17.14 0.37 -21.28
CA SER A 137 -18.08 -0.16 -22.28
C SER A 137 -17.66 0.13 -23.73
N ASN A 138 -16.87 1.18 -23.96
CA ASN A 138 -16.39 1.57 -25.29
C ASN A 138 -14.89 1.94 -25.27
N PRO A 139 -13.99 0.95 -25.19
CA PRO A 139 -12.54 1.18 -25.12
C PRO A 139 -11.98 1.94 -26.33
N SER A 140 -12.55 1.73 -27.52
CA SER A 140 -12.13 2.38 -28.77
C SER A 140 -12.12 3.91 -28.72
N LYS A 141 -13.03 4.51 -27.94
CA LYS A 141 -13.10 5.97 -27.75
C LYS A 141 -11.78 6.52 -27.21
N TYR A 142 -11.20 5.85 -26.22
CA TYR A 142 -10.02 6.31 -25.49
C TYR A 142 -8.73 6.15 -26.30
N ILE A 143 -8.65 5.10 -27.13
CA ILE A 143 -7.49 4.87 -28.01
C ILE A 143 -7.24 6.06 -28.94
N ARG A 144 -8.30 6.73 -29.41
CA ARG A 144 -8.15 7.94 -30.25
C ARG A 144 -7.42 9.06 -29.50
N PHE A 145 -7.83 9.36 -28.27
CA PHE A 145 -7.19 10.40 -27.46
C PHE A 145 -5.72 10.05 -27.18
N ILE A 146 -5.44 8.78 -26.84
CA ILE A 146 -4.08 8.30 -26.58
C ILE A 146 -3.23 8.38 -27.86
N TYR A 147 -3.72 7.91 -29.00
CA TYR A 147 -2.98 7.91 -30.26
C TYR A 147 -2.68 9.33 -30.76
N ASN A 148 -3.59 10.28 -30.55
CA ASN A 148 -3.32 11.69 -30.87
C ASN A 148 -2.11 12.21 -30.07
N ARG A 149 -1.92 11.78 -28.81
CA ARG A 149 -0.73 12.14 -28.03
C ARG A 149 0.55 11.53 -28.59
N VAL A 150 0.49 10.30 -29.12
CA VAL A 150 1.64 9.69 -29.84
C VAL A 150 2.05 10.53 -31.06
N VAL A 151 1.12 11.24 -31.71
CA VAL A 151 1.44 11.99 -32.94
C VAL A 151 1.85 13.44 -32.65
N LEU A 152 1.22 14.07 -31.67
CA LEU A 152 1.27 15.52 -31.49
C LEU A 152 2.22 15.99 -30.38
N GLU A 153 2.63 15.09 -29.49
CA GLU A 153 3.39 15.47 -28.28
C GLU A 153 4.89 15.18 -28.39
N HIS A 154 5.63 15.70 -27.41
CA HIS A 154 7.05 15.40 -27.21
C HIS A 154 7.28 13.99 -26.63
N ALA A 155 8.54 13.53 -26.70
CA ALA A 155 8.92 12.14 -26.46
C ALA A 155 8.38 11.54 -25.14
N GLU A 156 8.50 12.25 -24.02
CA GLU A 156 8.05 11.76 -22.69
C GLU A 156 6.55 11.42 -22.65
N VAL A 157 5.70 12.23 -23.29
CA VAL A 157 4.26 11.98 -23.35
C VAL A 157 3.94 10.88 -24.37
N ARG A 158 4.61 10.86 -25.53
CA ARG A 158 4.47 9.77 -26.53
C ARG A 158 4.80 8.42 -25.91
N ALA A 159 5.88 8.37 -25.16
CA ALA A 159 6.34 7.22 -24.41
C ALA A 159 5.29 6.68 -23.44
N GLY A 160 4.64 7.57 -22.67
CA GLY A 160 3.51 7.21 -21.80
C GLY A 160 2.29 6.72 -22.58
N ALA A 161 2.01 7.33 -23.74
CA ALA A 161 0.90 6.93 -24.61
C ALA A 161 1.12 5.54 -25.23
N VAL A 162 2.36 5.21 -25.63
CA VAL A 162 2.73 3.87 -26.10
C VAL A 162 2.48 2.81 -25.02
N SER A 163 2.89 3.06 -23.76
CA SER A 163 2.56 2.18 -22.63
C SER A 163 1.05 2.03 -22.43
N ALA A 164 0.29 3.12 -22.55
CA ALA A 164 -1.17 3.06 -22.44
C ALA A 164 -1.78 2.19 -23.54
N LEU A 165 -1.38 2.36 -24.82
CA LEU A 165 -1.83 1.53 -25.93
C LEU A 165 -1.51 0.04 -25.71
N ALA A 166 -0.30 -0.26 -25.22
CA ALA A 166 0.09 -1.64 -24.92
C ALA A 166 -0.83 -2.28 -23.88
N LYS A 167 -1.22 -1.55 -22.83
CA LYS A 167 -2.18 -2.04 -21.82
C LYS A 167 -3.57 -2.31 -22.40
N PHE A 168 -4.02 -1.55 -23.41
CA PHE A 168 -5.25 -1.86 -24.15
C PHE A 168 -5.13 -3.18 -24.92
N GLY A 169 -4.02 -3.38 -25.64
CA GLY A 169 -3.78 -4.62 -26.38
C GLY A 169 -3.64 -5.84 -25.47
N ALA A 170 -3.08 -5.66 -24.28
CA ALA A 170 -2.89 -6.72 -23.30
C ALA A 170 -4.18 -7.17 -22.61
N GLN A 171 -5.14 -6.25 -22.39
CA GLN A 171 -6.39 -6.52 -21.65
C GLN A 171 -7.59 -6.80 -22.56
N ASN A 172 -7.57 -6.36 -23.82
CA ASN A 172 -8.71 -6.46 -24.72
C ASN A 172 -8.33 -7.11 -26.06
N GLU A 173 -8.73 -8.37 -26.23
CA GLU A 173 -8.43 -9.19 -27.42
C GLU A 173 -9.06 -8.61 -28.71
N GLU A 174 -10.22 -7.97 -28.61
CA GLU A 174 -10.90 -7.34 -29.76
C GLU A 174 -10.10 -6.13 -30.29
N MET A 175 -9.48 -5.37 -29.39
CA MET A 175 -8.70 -4.18 -29.74
C MET A 175 -7.27 -4.50 -30.15
N LEU A 176 -6.75 -5.68 -29.78
CA LEU A 176 -5.37 -6.09 -30.03
C LEU A 176 -4.92 -5.89 -31.49
N PRO A 177 -5.66 -6.30 -32.55
CA PRO A 177 -5.23 -6.08 -33.93
C PRO A 177 -5.00 -4.60 -34.27
N SER A 178 -5.87 -3.72 -33.77
CA SER A 178 -5.73 -2.27 -33.96
C SER A 178 -4.51 -1.74 -33.22
N ILE A 179 -4.32 -2.15 -31.96
CA ILE A 179 -3.17 -1.74 -31.14
C ILE A 179 -1.84 -2.16 -31.79
N LEU A 180 -1.73 -3.39 -32.31
CA LEU A 180 -0.53 -3.86 -33.01
C LEU A 180 -0.19 -2.97 -34.21
N VAL A 181 -1.18 -2.50 -34.97
CA VAL A 181 -0.96 -1.58 -36.09
C VAL A 181 -0.44 -0.22 -35.61
N LEU A 182 -0.97 0.30 -34.49
CA LEU A 182 -0.52 1.57 -33.92
C LEU A 182 0.92 1.46 -33.39
N LEU A 183 1.23 0.39 -32.65
CA LEU A 183 2.58 0.15 -32.11
C LEU A 183 3.61 -0.05 -33.22
N LYS A 184 3.26 -0.74 -34.32
CA LYS A 184 4.15 -0.88 -35.50
C LYS A 184 4.59 0.45 -36.09
N ARG A 185 3.74 1.48 -36.03
CA ARG A 185 4.11 2.84 -36.46
C ARG A 185 5.08 3.49 -35.48
N CYS A 186 4.91 3.25 -34.19
CA CYS A 186 5.75 3.81 -33.12
C CYS A 186 7.17 3.22 -33.11
N VAL A 187 7.37 2.02 -33.69
CA VAL A 187 8.72 1.44 -33.87
C VAL A 187 9.62 2.31 -34.75
N MET A 188 9.04 3.20 -35.57
CA MET A 188 9.76 4.14 -36.42
C MET A 188 9.79 5.58 -35.85
N ASP A 189 9.47 5.77 -34.56
CA ASP A 189 9.56 7.09 -33.91
C ASP A 189 11.00 7.63 -33.95
N ASP A 190 11.20 8.95 -33.92
CA ASP A 190 12.55 9.53 -33.95
C ASP A 190 13.26 9.40 -32.59
N ASP A 191 12.50 9.30 -31.50
CA ASP A 191 13.01 9.15 -30.15
C ASP A 191 13.34 7.68 -29.81
N ASN A 192 14.46 7.47 -29.11
CA ASN A 192 14.97 6.12 -28.83
C ASN A 192 14.11 5.40 -27.79
N GLU A 193 13.66 6.11 -26.75
CA GLU A 193 12.85 5.53 -25.68
C GLU A 193 11.51 5.05 -26.25
N VAL A 194 10.86 5.91 -27.05
CA VAL A 194 9.55 5.61 -27.64
C VAL A 194 9.65 4.40 -28.57
N ARG A 195 10.68 4.33 -29.42
CA ARG A 195 10.92 3.19 -30.32
C ARG A 195 11.17 1.89 -29.55
N ASP A 196 12.05 1.92 -28.56
CA ASP A 196 12.45 0.72 -27.83
C ASP A 196 11.26 0.17 -27.03
N ARG A 197 10.50 1.06 -26.39
CA ARG A 197 9.27 0.73 -25.68
C ARG A 197 8.19 0.17 -26.61
N ALA A 198 7.98 0.78 -27.77
CA ALA A 198 7.02 0.28 -28.77
C ALA A 198 7.44 -1.10 -29.29
N THR A 199 8.72 -1.30 -29.57
CA THR A 199 9.28 -2.57 -30.03
C THR A 199 9.11 -3.67 -28.98
N PHE A 200 9.42 -3.36 -27.72
CA PHE A 200 9.23 -4.27 -26.59
C PHE A 200 7.77 -4.73 -26.47
N TYR A 201 6.83 -3.78 -26.38
CA TYR A 201 5.42 -4.14 -26.23
C TYR A 201 4.84 -4.83 -27.46
N LEU A 202 5.27 -4.43 -28.66
CA LEU A 202 4.84 -5.09 -29.89
C LEU A 202 5.25 -6.58 -29.88
N ASN A 203 6.51 -6.86 -29.53
CA ASN A 203 7.02 -8.23 -29.47
C ASN A 203 6.28 -9.08 -28.43
N VAL A 204 5.99 -8.53 -27.25
CA VAL A 204 5.24 -9.23 -26.19
C VAL A 204 3.81 -9.54 -26.67
N LEU A 205 3.10 -8.54 -27.20
CA LEU A 205 1.71 -8.68 -27.64
C LEU A 205 1.56 -9.63 -28.84
N GLU A 206 2.54 -9.69 -29.75
CA GLU A 206 2.52 -10.61 -30.90
C GLU A 206 2.61 -12.08 -30.47
N GLN A 207 3.11 -12.39 -29.27
CA GLN A 207 3.08 -13.76 -28.73
C GLN A 207 1.67 -14.23 -28.39
N LYS A 208 0.72 -13.30 -28.15
CA LYS A 208 -0.66 -13.59 -27.72
C LYS A 208 -0.75 -14.48 -26.47
N GLN A 209 0.22 -14.35 -25.57
CA GLN A 209 0.26 -15.09 -24.31
C GLN A 209 -0.16 -14.18 -23.16
N LYS A 210 -1.24 -14.56 -22.46
CA LYS A 210 -1.78 -13.78 -21.33
C LYS A 210 -0.78 -13.65 -20.19
N ALA A 211 -0.01 -14.69 -19.91
CA ALA A 211 1.04 -14.67 -18.89
C ALA A 211 2.13 -13.63 -19.21
N LEU A 212 2.61 -13.56 -20.46
CA LEU A 212 3.59 -12.54 -20.86
C LEU A 212 3.01 -11.13 -20.78
N ASN A 213 1.75 -10.95 -21.18
CA ASN A 213 1.06 -9.67 -21.04
C ASN A 213 0.96 -9.25 -19.56
N ALA A 214 0.64 -10.19 -18.68
CA ALA A 214 0.58 -9.97 -17.23
C ALA A 214 1.94 -9.51 -16.71
N GLY A 215 2.98 -10.32 -16.87
CA GLY A 215 4.30 -10.07 -16.29
C GLY A 215 5.03 -8.85 -16.85
N TYR A 216 4.85 -8.53 -18.14
CA TYR A 216 5.65 -7.49 -18.82
C TYR A 216 4.91 -6.20 -19.16
N ILE A 217 3.57 -6.18 -19.13
CA ILE A 217 2.77 -5.01 -19.54
C ILE A 217 1.85 -4.54 -18.40
N LEU A 218 1.16 -5.48 -17.76
CA LEU A 218 0.12 -5.14 -16.78
C LEU A 218 0.68 -5.01 -15.37
N ASN A 219 1.52 -5.94 -14.96
CA ASN A 219 2.13 -5.95 -13.64
C ASN A 219 3.38 -5.07 -13.68
N GLY A 220 3.42 -4.06 -12.81
CA GLY A 220 4.62 -3.25 -12.61
C GLY A 220 5.63 -3.98 -11.74
N LEU A 221 6.83 -3.40 -11.62
CA LEU A 221 7.82 -3.84 -10.67
C LEU A 221 7.25 -3.71 -9.24
N THR A 222 7.14 -4.81 -8.52
CA THR A 222 6.56 -4.86 -7.16
C THR A 222 7.58 -4.62 -6.07
N VAL A 223 8.88 -4.59 -6.40
CA VAL A 223 9.99 -4.43 -5.46
C VAL A 223 10.36 -2.96 -5.24
N SER A 224 10.91 -2.66 -4.08
CA SER A 224 11.42 -1.34 -3.71
C SER A 224 12.59 -0.98 -4.64
N ILE A 225 12.53 0.20 -5.29
CA ILE A 225 13.61 0.66 -6.18
C ILE A 225 14.93 0.87 -5.41
N PRO A 226 14.97 1.55 -4.25
CA PRO A 226 16.20 1.62 -3.45
C PRO A 226 16.65 0.25 -2.93
N GLY A 227 15.72 -0.65 -2.61
CA GLY A 227 16.04 -2.03 -2.23
C GLY A 227 16.71 -2.80 -3.38
N LEU A 228 16.19 -2.64 -4.59
CA LEU A 228 16.73 -3.24 -5.81
C LEU A 228 18.13 -2.69 -6.12
N GLU A 229 18.33 -1.37 -5.99
CA GLU A 229 19.65 -0.75 -6.18
C GLU A 229 20.68 -1.33 -5.22
N ARG A 230 20.35 -1.42 -3.91
CA ARG A 230 21.24 -2.03 -2.89
C ARG A 230 21.54 -3.49 -3.19
N ALA A 231 20.52 -4.28 -3.52
CA ALA A 231 20.68 -5.70 -3.83
C ALA A 231 21.55 -5.92 -5.08
N LEU A 232 21.36 -5.12 -6.14
CA LEU A 232 22.18 -5.17 -7.35
C LEU A 232 23.60 -4.69 -7.10
N GLN A 233 23.79 -3.66 -6.28
CA GLN A 233 25.10 -3.18 -5.89
C GLN A 233 25.87 -4.26 -5.11
N GLN A 234 25.22 -4.90 -4.13
CA GLN A 234 25.81 -6.01 -3.39
C GLN A 234 26.15 -7.18 -4.31
N TYR A 235 25.25 -7.57 -5.21
CA TYR A 235 25.50 -8.63 -6.18
C TYR A 235 26.68 -8.32 -7.12
N THR A 236 26.91 -7.04 -7.42
CA THR A 236 28.06 -6.61 -8.23
C THR A 236 29.37 -6.60 -7.44
N LEU A 237 29.31 -6.29 -6.14
CA LEU A 237 30.47 -6.31 -5.23
C LEU A 237 30.88 -7.73 -4.83
N GLU A 238 29.90 -8.64 -4.73
CA GLU A 238 30.08 -10.06 -4.41
C GLU A 238 29.47 -10.92 -5.52
N PRO A 239 30.12 -11.03 -6.71
CA PRO A 239 29.57 -11.77 -7.83
C PRO A 239 29.33 -13.24 -7.48
N SER A 240 28.10 -13.68 -7.71
CA SER A 240 27.68 -15.07 -7.54
C SER A 240 27.56 -15.75 -8.91
N GLU A 241 27.84 -17.06 -8.96
CA GLU A 241 27.52 -17.91 -10.12
C GLU A 241 26.00 -18.11 -10.29
N LYS A 242 25.22 -17.87 -9.22
CA LYS A 242 23.76 -17.91 -9.28
C LYS A 242 23.24 -16.58 -9.83
N PRO A 243 22.33 -16.58 -10.82
CA PRO A 243 21.71 -15.36 -11.32
C PRO A 243 21.05 -14.55 -10.20
N PHE A 244 21.04 -13.21 -10.36
CA PHE A 244 20.31 -12.33 -9.46
C PHE A 244 18.81 -12.67 -9.44
N ASP A 245 18.25 -12.80 -8.25
CA ASP A 245 16.84 -13.14 -8.05
C ASP A 245 16.08 -11.94 -7.46
N LEU A 246 15.07 -11.44 -8.19
CA LEU A 246 14.21 -10.35 -7.72
C LEU A 246 13.45 -10.70 -6.45
N LYS A 247 13.21 -12.00 -6.16
CA LYS A 247 12.54 -12.43 -4.92
C LYS A 247 13.33 -12.08 -3.66
N SER A 248 14.64 -11.85 -3.78
CA SER A 248 15.48 -11.39 -2.68
C SER A 248 15.30 -9.91 -2.34
N VAL A 249 14.63 -9.14 -3.21
CA VAL A 249 14.46 -7.71 -3.04
C VAL A 249 13.20 -7.42 -2.23
N PRO A 250 13.27 -6.55 -1.20
CA PRO A 250 12.10 -6.13 -0.46
C PRO A 250 11.02 -5.54 -1.38
N LEU A 251 9.76 -5.85 -1.10
CA LEU A 251 8.64 -5.29 -1.85
C LEU A 251 8.50 -3.79 -1.61
N ALA A 252 7.99 -3.06 -2.61
CA ALA A 252 7.66 -1.65 -2.46
C ALA A 252 6.50 -1.51 -1.47
N THR A 253 6.78 -0.93 -0.30
CA THR A 253 5.71 -0.51 0.61
C THR A 253 5.01 0.70 0.02
N ALA A 254 3.68 0.64 -0.12
CA ALA A 254 2.90 1.84 -0.36
C ALA A 254 3.23 2.86 0.76
N PRO A 255 3.46 4.15 0.44
CA PRO A 255 3.59 5.16 1.49
C PRO A 255 2.28 5.18 2.28
N MET A 256 2.31 4.66 3.51
CA MET A 256 1.23 4.85 4.44
C MET A 256 1.08 6.36 4.64
N ALA A 257 -0.14 6.87 4.45
CA ALA A 257 -0.47 8.24 4.80
C ALA A 257 -0.28 8.39 6.31
N GLU A 258 0.92 8.79 6.73
CA GLU A 258 1.15 9.25 8.09
C GLU A 258 0.21 10.44 8.32
N GLN A 259 -0.74 10.28 9.23
CA GLN A 259 -1.42 11.42 9.83
C GLN A 259 -0.35 12.25 10.55
N ARG A 260 0.23 13.21 9.84
CA ARG A 260 1.05 14.26 10.45
C ARG A 260 0.17 14.99 11.46
N THR A 261 0.46 14.79 12.73
CA THR A 261 -0.04 15.64 13.81
C THR A 261 0.40 17.07 13.53
N GLU A 262 -0.57 17.94 13.30
CA GLU A 262 -0.36 19.37 13.10
C GLU A 262 0.30 19.99 14.34
N SER A 263 1.51 20.53 14.19
CA SER A 263 1.91 21.74 14.93
C SER A 263 3.05 22.51 14.26
N THR A 264 2.70 23.75 13.89
CA THR A 264 3.52 24.93 13.57
C THR A 264 4.35 25.01 12.27
N PRO A 265 4.23 26.12 11.51
CA PRO A 265 4.98 26.36 10.28
C PRO A 265 6.31 27.08 10.56
N VAL A 266 7.42 26.58 10.02
CA VAL A 266 8.62 27.41 9.82
C VAL A 266 9.18 27.20 8.43
N THR A 267 9.29 28.31 7.72
CA THR A 267 9.92 28.53 6.42
C THR A 267 11.37 28.02 6.39
N ALA A 268 11.64 27.00 5.57
CA ALA A 268 12.98 26.65 5.14
C ALA A 268 12.97 26.27 3.64
N ALA A 269 13.89 26.88 2.90
CA ALA A 269 14.06 26.72 1.46
C ALA A 269 14.33 25.26 1.08
N LYS A 270 13.61 24.77 0.06
CA LYS A 270 13.75 23.42 -0.49
C LYS A 270 15.10 23.23 -1.18
N GLN A 271 15.97 22.43 -0.58
CA GLN A 271 16.99 21.65 -1.32
C GLN A 271 16.32 20.47 -2.03
N PRO A 272 16.93 19.89 -3.09
CA PRO A 272 16.34 18.76 -3.82
C PRO A 272 16.05 17.61 -2.85
N GLU A 273 14.80 17.14 -2.86
CA GLU A 273 14.32 16.03 -2.04
C GLU A 273 15.18 14.80 -2.29
N LYS A 274 16.07 14.47 -1.33
CA LYS A 274 16.51 13.08 -1.18
C LYS A 274 15.24 12.29 -0.86
N VAL A 275 15.01 11.23 -1.62
CA VAL A 275 13.95 10.25 -1.33
C VAL A 275 14.15 9.82 0.12
N ALA A 276 13.23 10.22 1.01
CA ALA A 276 13.33 9.86 2.42
C ALA A 276 13.26 8.34 2.54
N ALA A 277 14.19 7.74 3.31
CA ALA A 277 14.20 6.31 3.54
C ALA A 277 12.85 5.88 4.12
N THR A 278 12.24 4.85 3.53
CA THR A 278 10.97 4.31 4.03
C THR A 278 11.20 3.65 5.39
N ARG A 279 10.17 3.57 6.23
CA ARG A 279 10.28 2.95 7.56
C ARG A 279 10.85 1.52 7.52
N GLN A 280 10.52 0.76 6.49
CA GLN A 280 11.05 -0.60 6.30
C GLN A 280 12.56 -0.60 6.01
N GLU A 281 13.09 0.43 5.36
CA GLU A 281 14.53 0.58 5.09
C GLU A 281 15.28 0.94 6.37
N ILE A 282 14.71 1.81 7.19
CA ILE A 282 15.26 2.15 8.51
C ILE A 282 15.35 0.87 9.36
N PHE A 283 14.29 0.06 9.39
CA PHE A 283 14.33 -1.21 10.12
C PHE A 283 15.34 -2.20 9.54
N GLN A 284 15.43 -2.31 8.21
CA GLN A 284 16.44 -3.16 7.57
C GLN A 284 17.86 -2.78 8.01
N GLU A 285 18.19 -1.49 8.03
CA GLU A 285 19.50 -1.00 8.46
C GLU A 285 19.76 -1.24 9.96
N GLN A 286 18.76 -0.94 10.81
CA GLN A 286 18.86 -1.15 12.26
C GLN A 286 19.06 -2.63 12.61
N LEU A 287 18.26 -3.53 12.02
CA LEU A 287 18.36 -4.96 12.27
C LEU A 287 19.65 -5.55 11.71
N ALA A 288 20.13 -5.08 10.54
CA ALA A 288 21.40 -5.52 9.98
C ALA A 288 22.62 -5.08 10.82
N ALA A 289 22.49 -4.01 11.62
CA ALA A 289 23.54 -3.57 12.53
C ALA A 289 23.66 -4.45 13.80
N VAL A 290 22.66 -5.29 14.09
CA VAL A 290 22.68 -6.21 15.24
C VAL A 290 23.50 -7.47 14.88
N PRO A 291 24.61 -7.76 15.57
CA PRO A 291 25.48 -8.90 15.25
C PRO A 291 24.78 -10.26 15.29
N GLU A 292 23.84 -10.44 16.22
CA GLU A 292 23.07 -11.67 16.40
C GLU A 292 22.14 -11.97 15.22
N PHE A 293 21.83 -10.97 14.39
CA PHE A 293 20.92 -11.08 13.23
C PHE A 293 21.66 -11.20 11.90
N GLN A 294 22.99 -11.36 11.95
CA GLN A 294 23.79 -11.65 10.76
C GLN A 294 23.36 -12.99 10.14
N GLY A 295 23.11 -12.99 8.83
CA GLY A 295 22.73 -14.19 8.10
C GLY A 295 21.23 -14.49 8.05
N LEU A 296 20.36 -13.68 8.67
CA LEU A 296 18.89 -13.83 8.52
C LEU A 296 18.39 -13.55 7.09
N GLY A 297 19.21 -12.90 6.27
CA GLY A 297 18.86 -12.45 4.93
C GLY A 297 18.11 -11.11 4.93
N PRO A 298 17.50 -10.73 3.81
CA PRO A 298 16.73 -9.49 3.70
C PRO A 298 15.46 -9.54 4.56
N LEU A 299 15.12 -8.42 5.19
CA LEU A 299 13.86 -8.22 5.90
C LEU A 299 12.71 -8.32 4.91
N PHE A 300 11.83 -9.30 5.12
CA PHE A 300 10.66 -9.49 4.26
C PHE A 300 9.62 -8.39 4.52
N LYS A 301 9.21 -8.21 5.78
CA LYS A 301 8.30 -7.12 6.19
C LYS A 301 8.44 -6.79 7.67
N SER A 302 8.00 -5.59 8.04
CA SER A 302 7.73 -5.21 9.43
C SER A 302 6.24 -4.94 9.62
N ALA A 303 5.71 -5.22 10.81
CA ALA A 303 4.36 -4.84 11.17
C ALA A 303 4.20 -3.31 11.08
N PRO A 304 3.10 -2.80 10.48
CA PRO A 304 2.90 -1.36 10.28
C PRO A 304 2.68 -0.61 11.58
N GLU A 305 2.06 -1.24 12.58
CA GLU A 305 1.76 -0.66 13.88
C GLU A 305 2.33 -1.55 14.99
N PRO A 306 3.09 -0.98 15.95
CA PRO A 306 3.52 -1.72 17.13
C PRO A 306 2.33 -2.11 18.01
N VAL A 307 2.36 -3.31 18.57
CA VAL A 307 1.38 -3.81 19.53
C VAL A 307 1.77 -3.34 20.92
N ALA A 308 0.89 -2.65 21.65
CA ALA A 308 1.12 -2.32 23.04
C ALA A 308 0.95 -3.58 23.90
N LEU A 309 1.94 -3.89 24.73
CA LEU A 309 1.91 -5.04 25.63
C LEU A 309 1.71 -4.63 27.11
N THR A 310 1.60 -3.32 27.34
CA THR A 310 1.21 -2.70 28.61
C THR A 310 0.39 -1.44 28.32
N GLU A 311 -0.42 -1.00 29.29
CA GLU A 311 -1.14 0.26 29.22
C GLU A 311 -0.19 1.47 29.36
N SER A 312 -0.56 2.62 28.79
CA SER A 312 0.31 3.81 28.73
C SER A 312 0.62 4.47 30.08
N GLU A 313 -0.11 4.13 31.14
CA GLU A 313 0.00 4.72 32.48
C GLU A 313 0.62 3.75 33.51
N THR A 314 1.21 2.65 33.04
CA THR A 314 1.87 1.64 33.88
C THR A 314 3.33 2.01 34.17
N GLU A 315 3.96 1.24 35.05
CA GLU A 315 5.36 1.40 35.47
C GLU A 315 6.34 1.25 34.29
N TYR A 316 5.97 0.41 33.32
CA TYR A 316 6.77 0.13 32.14
C TYR A 316 5.90 0.16 30.89
N VAL A 317 6.19 1.06 29.97
CA VAL A 317 5.51 1.11 28.67
C VAL A 317 6.29 0.23 27.70
N VAL A 318 5.66 -0.85 27.22
CA VAL A 318 6.28 -1.80 26.30
C VAL A 318 5.44 -1.93 25.03
N ARG A 319 6.08 -1.75 23.88
CA ARG A 319 5.48 -1.95 22.56
C ARG A 319 6.31 -2.89 21.72
N CYS A 320 5.66 -3.82 21.02
CA CYS A 320 6.32 -4.80 20.18
C CYS A 320 6.08 -4.53 18.69
N THR A 321 7.16 -4.46 17.90
CA THR A 321 7.11 -4.50 16.43
C THR A 321 7.60 -5.87 15.94
N LYS A 322 6.79 -6.54 15.12
CA LYS A 322 7.13 -7.82 14.51
C LYS A 322 7.88 -7.61 13.20
N HIS A 323 9.02 -8.28 13.02
CA HIS A 323 9.82 -8.25 11.80
C HIS A 323 9.94 -9.67 11.26
N THR A 324 9.42 -9.90 10.05
CA THR A 324 9.39 -11.21 9.42
C THR A 324 10.54 -11.34 8.43
N PHE A 325 11.26 -12.46 8.50
CA PHE A 325 12.26 -12.91 7.53
C PHE A 325 11.79 -14.21 6.86
N VAL A 326 12.61 -14.80 6.00
CA VAL A 326 12.26 -16.06 5.30
C VAL A 326 12.01 -17.18 6.31
N ASP A 327 12.93 -17.42 7.25
CA ASP A 327 12.85 -18.56 8.19
C ASP A 327 12.78 -18.13 9.67
N HIS A 328 12.75 -16.83 9.93
CA HIS A 328 12.84 -16.27 11.29
C HIS A 328 11.87 -15.10 11.47
N MET A 329 11.57 -14.79 12.73
CA MET A 329 10.94 -13.55 13.14
C MET A 329 11.76 -12.89 14.24
N VAL A 330 11.94 -11.58 14.13
CA VAL A 330 12.53 -10.74 15.18
C VAL A 330 11.41 -9.93 15.80
N PHE A 331 11.29 -10.00 17.12
CA PHE A 331 10.38 -9.18 17.91
C PHE A 331 11.17 -8.04 18.54
N GLN A 332 10.91 -6.82 18.09
CA GLN A 332 11.50 -5.60 18.64
C GLN A 332 10.61 -5.06 19.75
N PHE A 333 11.14 -4.94 20.96
CA PHE A 333 10.43 -4.35 22.09
C PHE A 333 11.01 -2.97 22.40
N ASP A 334 10.21 -1.94 22.18
CA ASP A 334 10.50 -0.58 22.61
C ASP A 334 9.96 -0.41 24.04
N CYS A 335 10.87 -0.32 24.99
CA CYS A 335 10.61 -0.31 26.42
C CYS A 335 10.92 1.06 27.01
N THR A 336 10.04 1.58 27.87
CA THR A 336 10.27 2.82 28.62
C THR A 336 9.97 2.61 30.09
N ASN A 337 10.94 2.91 30.95
CA ASN A 337 10.76 2.96 32.40
C ASN A 337 10.12 4.29 32.81
N THR A 338 8.95 4.27 33.44
CA THR A 338 8.23 5.48 33.89
C THR A 338 8.43 5.77 35.38
N LEU A 339 9.23 4.97 36.08
CA LEU A 339 9.57 5.16 37.48
C LEU A 339 10.89 5.93 37.60
N ASN A 340 10.90 6.98 38.41
CA ASN A 340 12.03 7.92 38.53
C ASN A 340 13.00 7.59 39.66
N ASP A 341 12.66 6.63 40.51
CA ASP A 341 13.43 6.12 41.65
C ASP A 341 14.19 4.83 41.33
N GLN A 342 14.21 4.41 40.07
CA GLN A 342 14.93 3.23 39.61
C GLN A 342 15.46 3.35 38.18
N THR A 343 16.53 2.61 37.90
CA THR A 343 17.06 2.36 36.55
C THR A 343 17.04 0.87 36.28
N LEU A 344 16.61 0.49 35.07
CA LEU A 344 16.60 -0.92 34.66
C LEU A 344 17.87 -1.23 33.88
N GLU A 345 18.49 -2.38 34.15
CA GLU A 345 19.63 -2.89 33.38
C GLU A 345 19.33 -4.28 32.80
N ASN A 346 19.98 -4.58 31.66
CA ASN A 346 19.90 -5.88 30.98
C ASN A 346 18.46 -6.32 30.69
N VAL A 347 17.65 -5.39 30.15
CA VAL A 347 16.24 -5.62 29.89
C VAL A 347 16.06 -6.53 28.68
N THR A 348 15.35 -7.64 28.88
CA THR A 348 14.96 -8.60 27.84
C THR A 348 13.48 -8.94 27.94
N VAL A 349 12.87 -9.41 26.87
CA VAL A 349 11.51 -9.95 26.90
C VAL A 349 11.57 -11.43 26.53
N GLN A 350 11.37 -12.28 27.54
CA GLN A 350 11.24 -13.71 27.32
C GLN A 350 9.89 -14.03 26.73
N MET A 351 9.88 -14.92 25.75
CA MET A 351 8.68 -15.31 25.03
C MET A 351 8.54 -16.83 25.10
N GLU A 352 7.35 -17.31 25.43
CA GLU A 352 7.00 -18.72 25.45
C GLU A 352 5.91 -18.98 24.41
N PRO A 353 6.21 -19.63 23.27
CA PRO A 353 5.22 -19.91 22.23
C PRO A 353 4.28 -21.05 22.63
N THR A 354 3.03 -20.98 22.16
CA THR A 354 2.07 -22.10 22.24
C THR A 354 2.34 -23.18 21.20
N GLU A 355 2.94 -22.81 20.06
CA GLU A 355 3.28 -23.70 18.95
C GLU A 355 4.80 -23.97 18.89
N ALA A 356 5.23 -24.81 17.95
CA ALA A 356 6.63 -25.26 17.79
C ALA A 356 7.60 -24.18 17.24
N TYR A 357 7.38 -22.91 17.57
CA TYR A 357 8.36 -21.84 17.36
C TYR A 357 9.55 -22.03 18.31
N GLU A 358 10.76 -21.78 17.84
CA GLU A 358 11.98 -21.96 18.63
C GLU A 358 12.59 -20.59 18.95
N VAL A 359 12.66 -20.22 20.24
CA VAL A 359 13.32 -18.97 20.66
C VAL A 359 14.84 -19.18 20.67
N LEU A 360 15.55 -18.46 19.81
CA LEU A 360 16.98 -18.65 19.57
C LEU A 360 17.86 -17.80 20.48
N CYS A 361 17.55 -16.50 20.60
CA CYS A 361 18.34 -15.59 21.42
C CYS A 361 17.57 -14.33 21.85
N TYR A 362 18.14 -13.64 22.83
CA TYR A 362 17.66 -12.37 23.37
C TYR A 362 18.76 -11.32 23.27
N VAL A 363 18.45 -10.15 22.71
CA VAL A 363 19.37 -9.01 22.64
C VAL A 363 18.89 -7.96 23.63
N PRO A 364 19.60 -7.73 24.75
CA PRO A 364 19.11 -6.87 25.82
C PRO A 364 19.23 -5.38 25.50
N ALA A 365 18.29 -4.58 26.00
CA ALA A 365 18.53 -3.16 26.21
C ALA A 365 19.42 -3.01 27.44
N ARG A 366 20.62 -2.44 27.25
CA ARG A 366 21.65 -2.41 28.30
C ARG A 366 21.19 -1.65 29.55
N SER A 367 20.55 -0.51 29.36
CA SER A 367 20.02 0.33 30.45
C SER A 367 18.79 1.10 29.98
N LEU A 368 17.78 1.20 30.83
CA LEU A 368 16.58 2.04 30.67
C LEU A 368 16.42 2.96 31.89
N PRO A 369 17.05 4.15 31.85
CA PRO A 369 16.80 5.22 32.82
C PRO A 369 15.36 5.74 32.75
N TYR A 370 14.97 6.52 33.76
CA TYR A 370 13.67 7.18 33.81
C TYR A 370 13.36 7.97 32.53
N ASN A 371 12.23 7.66 31.90
CA ASN A 371 11.71 8.30 30.69
C ASN A 371 12.69 8.32 29.51
N GLN A 372 13.64 7.38 29.46
CA GLN A 372 14.53 7.19 28.32
C GLN A 372 14.20 5.85 27.65
N PRO A 373 13.52 5.87 26.50
CA PRO A 373 13.19 4.66 25.77
C PRO A 373 14.45 3.93 25.32
N GLY A 374 14.39 2.60 25.32
CA GLY A 374 15.40 1.76 24.73
C GLY A 374 14.78 0.48 24.15
N THR A 375 15.57 -0.19 23.32
CA THR A 375 15.07 -1.29 22.51
C THR A 375 15.79 -2.58 22.86
N CYS A 376 15.02 -3.65 23.06
CA CYS A 376 15.54 -5.01 23.16
C CYS A 376 14.86 -5.89 22.10
N TYR A 377 15.44 -7.06 21.84
CA TYR A 377 14.93 -7.95 20.79
C TYR A 377 14.88 -9.41 21.24
N THR A 378 13.95 -10.15 20.64
CA THR A 378 13.87 -11.61 20.75
C THR A 378 13.84 -12.20 19.34
N LEU A 379 14.79 -13.11 19.06
CA LEU A 379 14.87 -13.82 17.78
C LEU A 379 14.22 -15.20 17.91
N VAL A 380 13.33 -15.51 16.98
CA VAL A 380 12.57 -16.76 16.97
C VAL A 380 12.68 -17.40 15.58
N ALA A 381 12.98 -18.69 15.52
CA ALA A 381 12.90 -19.48 14.30
C ALA A 381 11.47 -19.98 14.09
N LEU A 382 11.05 -20.01 12.82
CA LEU A 382 9.76 -20.53 12.42
C LEU A 382 9.70 -22.06 12.57
N PRO A 383 8.51 -22.65 12.79
CA PRO A 383 8.34 -24.09 12.93
C PRO A 383 8.91 -24.88 11.75
N LYS A 384 9.74 -25.88 12.04
CA LYS A 384 10.34 -26.77 11.02
C LYS A 384 9.63 -28.12 10.88
N GLU A 385 9.07 -28.64 11.97
CA GLU A 385 8.43 -29.96 11.99
C GLU A 385 7.04 -29.91 11.34
N ASP A 386 6.25 -28.87 11.67
CA ASP A 386 5.02 -28.52 10.98
C ASP A 386 5.09 -27.07 10.45
N PRO A 387 5.55 -26.88 9.20
CA PRO A 387 5.64 -25.56 8.60
C PRO A 387 4.29 -24.84 8.41
N THR A 388 3.15 -25.54 8.58
CA THR A 388 1.81 -24.97 8.42
C THR A 388 1.29 -24.28 9.67
N ALA A 389 1.82 -24.64 10.85
CA ALA A 389 1.46 -24.09 12.16
C ALA A 389 2.03 -22.68 12.41
N VAL A 390 1.65 -21.71 11.57
CA VAL A 390 2.18 -20.33 11.61
C VAL A 390 1.43 -19.39 12.55
N ALA A 391 0.22 -19.75 12.97
CA ALA A 391 -0.51 -18.99 13.98
C ALA A 391 -0.01 -19.38 15.36
N CYS A 392 0.43 -18.42 16.17
CA CYS A 392 1.00 -18.71 17.49
C CYS A 392 0.73 -17.57 18.45
N THR A 393 0.42 -17.91 19.70
CA THR A 393 0.36 -16.96 20.81
C THR A 393 1.64 -17.10 21.62
N PHE A 394 2.23 -15.97 22.03
CA PHE A 394 3.43 -15.92 22.85
C PHE A 394 3.11 -15.28 24.19
N SER A 395 3.29 -16.03 25.28
CA SER A 395 3.31 -15.44 26.60
C SER A 395 4.60 -14.68 26.81
N CYS A 396 4.48 -13.41 27.18
CA CYS A 396 5.60 -12.47 27.23
C CYS A 396 5.94 -12.09 28.68
N MET A 397 7.22 -12.14 29.02
CA MET A 397 7.73 -11.79 30.34
C MET A 397 8.98 -10.95 30.23
N MET A 398 8.87 -9.67 30.61
CA MET A 398 9.98 -8.76 30.70
C MET A 398 10.86 -9.12 31.90
N LYS A 399 12.16 -9.28 31.67
CA LYS A 399 13.17 -9.57 32.71
C LYS A 399 14.26 -8.52 32.69
N PHE A 400 14.61 -8.01 33.87
CA PHE A 400 15.59 -6.95 34.03
C PHE A 400 16.16 -6.97 35.44
N THR A 401 17.29 -6.28 35.63
CA THR A 401 17.82 -5.95 36.95
C THR A 401 17.35 -4.54 37.32
N VAL A 402 16.72 -4.40 38.48
CA VAL A 402 16.37 -3.08 39.04
C VAL A 402 17.53 -2.61 39.89
N LYS A 403 17.95 -1.36 39.68
CA LYS A 403 18.82 -0.61 40.58
C LYS A 403 18.08 0.62 41.05
N ASP A 404 17.99 0.79 42.37
CA ASP A 404 17.44 2.00 42.96
C ASP A 404 18.29 3.20 42.54
N CYS A 405 17.67 4.36 42.29
CA CYS A 405 18.39 5.58 41.96
C CYS A 405 17.81 6.80 42.68
N ASP A 406 18.65 7.81 42.91
CA ASP A 406 18.19 9.08 43.48
C ASP A 406 17.24 9.78 42.48
N PRO A 407 15.98 10.08 42.86
CA PRO A 407 14.99 10.65 41.93
C PRO A 407 15.32 12.05 41.39
N THR A 408 16.31 12.72 41.99
CA THR A 408 16.73 14.08 41.65
C THR A 408 18.01 14.08 40.81
N THR A 409 18.97 13.22 41.12
CA THR A 409 20.26 13.16 40.40
C THR A 409 20.30 12.07 39.31
N GLY A 410 19.44 11.04 39.42
CA GLY A 410 19.44 9.87 38.55
C GLY A 410 20.63 8.92 38.78
N GLU A 411 21.39 9.11 39.85
CA GLU A 411 22.54 8.26 40.19
C GLU A 411 22.03 6.93 40.76
N ALA A 412 22.36 5.81 40.10
CA ALA A 412 21.92 4.47 40.45
C ALA A 412 22.91 3.79 41.39
N ASP A 413 22.40 2.96 42.29
CA ASP A 413 23.21 2.14 43.19
C ASP A 413 24.02 1.06 42.43
N ASP A 414 25.14 0.65 43.01
CA ASP A 414 26.00 -0.39 42.42
C ASP A 414 25.35 -1.79 42.45
N GLU A 415 24.50 -2.04 43.45
CA GLU A 415 23.78 -3.31 43.66
C GLU A 415 22.36 -3.24 43.08
N GLY A 416 21.91 -4.32 42.45
CA GLY A 416 20.55 -4.46 41.93
C GLY A 416 20.04 -5.88 42.07
N TYR A 417 18.73 -6.07 41.89
CA TYR A 417 18.08 -7.38 41.97
C TYR A 417 17.24 -7.69 40.73
N GLU A 418 17.12 -8.97 40.40
CA GLU A 418 16.35 -9.41 39.22
C GLU A 418 14.85 -9.32 39.46
N VAL A 419 14.14 -8.74 38.49
CA VAL A 419 12.68 -8.62 38.48
C VAL A 419 12.12 -9.25 37.21
N LYS A 420 10.92 -9.83 37.35
CA LYS A 420 10.11 -10.35 36.25
C LYS A 420 8.79 -9.61 36.23
N TYR A 421 8.42 -9.08 35.07
CA TYR A 421 7.17 -8.36 34.85
C TYR A 421 6.40 -9.04 33.71
N VAL A 422 5.19 -9.48 34.00
CA VAL A 422 4.33 -10.16 33.02
C VAL A 422 3.75 -9.11 32.08
N LEU A 423 3.83 -9.37 30.78
CA LEU A 423 3.26 -8.54 29.73
C LEU A 423 2.00 -9.20 29.16
N GLU A 424 1.23 -8.46 28.36
CA GLU A 424 0.16 -9.05 27.56
C GLU A 424 0.73 -10.08 26.56
N ASP A 425 -0.09 -11.08 26.21
CA ASP A 425 0.26 -12.07 25.20
C ASP A 425 0.37 -11.42 23.81
N LEU A 426 1.32 -11.92 23.01
CA LEU A 426 1.53 -11.46 21.65
C LEU A 426 1.08 -12.50 20.63
N GLU A 427 0.25 -12.10 19.68
CA GLU A 427 -0.24 -12.98 18.61
C GLU A 427 0.54 -12.80 17.31
N VAL A 428 0.94 -13.94 16.73
CA VAL A 428 1.41 -14.07 15.33
C VAL A 428 0.32 -14.76 14.53
N THR A 429 0.00 -14.18 13.38
CA THR A 429 -1.07 -14.65 12.49
C THR A 429 -0.53 -14.88 11.08
N ILE A 430 -1.29 -15.56 10.22
CA ILE A 430 -0.93 -15.72 8.80
C ILE A 430 -0.63 -14.37 8.10
N ALA A 431 -1.33 -13.29 8.48
CA ALA A 431 -1.09 -11.96 7.94
C ALA A 431 0.34 -11.45 8.21
N ASP A 432 1.03 -11.93 9.24
CA ASP A 432 2.44 -11.56 9.52
C ASP A 432 3.42 -12.21 8.54
N HIS A 433 3.01 -13.28 7.85
CA HIS A 433 3.80 -13.99 6.84
C HIS A 433 3.49 -13.56 5.40
N ILE A 434 2.48 -12.72 5.20
CA ILE A 434 2.03 -12.26 3.88
C ILE A 434 2.17 -10.73 3.77
N GLN A 435 2.75 -10.26 2.68
CA GLN A 435 2.73 -8.85 2.30
C GLN A 435 1.67 -8.61 1.22
N LYS A 436 0.83 -7.58 1.44
CA LYS A 436 -0.21 -7.14 0.50
C LYS A 436 0.44 -6.66 -0.80
N VAL A 437 -0.02 -7.16 -1.94
CA VAL A 437 0.41 -6.70 -3.27
C VAL A 437 -0.79 -6.47 -4.15
N MET A 438 -0.86 -5.30 -4.78
CA MET A 438 -1.90 -5.01 -5.76
C MET A 438 -1.60 -5.71 -7.09
N LYS A 439 -2.55 -6.48 -7.60
CA LYS A 439 -2.53 -7.00 -8.97
C LYS A 439 -3.64 -6.30 -9.76
N LEU A 440 -3.28 -5.68 -10.89
CA LEU A 440 -4.22 -4.90 -11.72
C LEU A 440 -5.20 -5.78 -12.51
N ASN A 441 -4.75 -7.00 -12.84
CA ASN A 441 -5.54 -8.04 -13.50
C ASN A 441 -5.29 -9.35 -12.75
N PHE A 442 -6.24 -9.74 -11.91
CA PHE A 442 -6.11 -10.91 -11.06
C PHE A 442 -6.08 -12.20 -11.89
N GLU A 443 -6.95 -12.31 -12.89
CA GLU A 443 -7.05 -13.52 -13.72
C GLU A 443 -5.75 -13.77 -14.48
N ALA A 444 -5.12 -12.73 -15.02
CA ALA A 444 -3.86 -12.87 -15.73
C ALA A 444 -2.71 -13.30 -14.78
N ALA A 445 -2.67 -12.77 -13.55
CA ALA A 445 -1.72 -13.23 -12.54
C ALA A 445 -2.03 -14.67 -12.06
N TRP A 446 -3.31 -15.02 -11.97
CA TRP A 446 -3.79 -16.34 -11.60
C TRP A 446 -3.42 -17.42 -12.62
N ASP A 447 -3.45 -17.06 -13.91
CA ASP A 447 -2.98 -17.89 -15.01
C ASP A 447 -1.45 -17.97 -15.08
N GLU A 448 -0.76 -16.85 -14.81
CA GLU A 448 0.72 -16.78 -14.78
C GLU A 448 1.33 -17.69 -13.71
N VAL A 449 0.74 -17.71 -12.51
CA VAL A 449 1.18 -18.60 -11.42
C VAL A 449 1.00 -20.08 -11.77
N GLY A 450 -0.01 -20.42 -12.58
CA GLY A 450 -0.35 -21.80 -12.90
C GLY A 450 -1.13 -22.52 -11.80
N ASP A 451 -1.54 -23.76 -12.06
CA ASP A 451 -2.39 -24.55 -11.18
C ASP A 451 -1.67 -25.73 -10.48
N GLU A 452 -0.34 -25.82 -10.61
CA GLU A 452 0.48 -26.93 -10.09
C GLU A 452 0.24 -27.20 -8.60
N PHE A 453 0.23 -26.15 -7.77
CA PHE A 453 -0.02 -26.23 -6.33
C PHE A 453 -1.41 -25.71 -5.93
N GLN A 454 -2.37 -25.63 -6.86
CA GLN A 454 -3.70 -25.16 -6.52
C GLN A 454 -4.38 -26.11 -5.53
N LYS A 455 -4.91 -25.56 -4.44
CA LYS A 455 -5.78 -26.29 -3.51
C LYS A 455 -7.08 -25.52 -3.28
N GLU A 456 -8.15 -26.26 -2.98
CA GLU A 456 -9.49 -25.71 -2.78
C GLU A 456 -10.18 -26.40 -1.61
N GLU A 457 -10.76 -25.61 -0.70
CA GLU A 457 -11.56 -26.10 0.42
C GLU A 457 -12.81 -25.24 0.65
N THR A 458 -13.80 -25.79 1.35
CA THR A 458 -15.07 -25.11 1.65
C THR A 458 -15.30 -25.04 3.15
N PHE A 459 -15.56 -23.82 3.63
CA PHE A 459 -15.75 -23.48 5.03
C PHE A 459 -17.12 -22.86 5.26
N THR A 460 -17.64 -22.97 6.48
CA THR A 460 -18.88 -22.30 6.90
C THR A 460 -18.57 -21.30 8.00
N LEU A 461 -18.81 -20.02 7.72
CA LEU A 461 -18.63 -18.92 8.67
C LEU A 461 -19.90 -18.77 9.50
N SER A 462 -20.05 -19.64 10.49
CA SER A 462 -21.29 -19.83 11.26
C SER A 462 -21.79 -18.60 12.02
N THR A 463 -20.88 -17.68 12.38
CA THR A 463 -21.21 -16.44 13.11
C THR A 463 -21.49 -15.25 12.21
N ILE A 464 -21.13 -15.33 10.92
CA ILE A 464 -21.19 -14.22 9.98
C ILE A 464 -22.48 -14.26 9.17
N LYS A 465 -23.19 -13.13 9.15
CA LYS A 465 -24.54 -13.03 8.57
C LYS A 465 -24.62 -12.14 7.33
N THR A 466 -23.52 -11.47 6.97
CA THR A 466 -23.48 -10.62 5.78
C THR A 466 -22.23 -10.91 4.97
N LEU A 467 -22.30 -10.68 3.66
CA LEU A 467 -21.16 -10.86 2.77
C LEU A 467 -20.10 -9.79 3.04
N GLU A 468 -20.51 -8.58 3.41
CA GLU A 468 -19.62 -7.46 3.72
C GLU A 468 -18.75 -7.74 4.95
N GLU A 469 -19.34 -8.32 6.00
CA GLU A 469 -18.61 -8.74 7.20
C GLU A 469 -17.65 -9.89 6.88
N ALA A 470 -18.10 -10.88 6.09
CA ALA A 470 -17.24 -11.98 5.65
C ALA A 470 -16.02 -11.46 4.89
N VAL A 471 -16.23 -10.62 3.88
CA VAL A 471 -15.17 -10.02 3.07
C VAL A 471 -14.19 -9.24 3.93
N GLY A 472 -14.68 -8.36 4.82
CA GLY A 472 -13.83 -7.58 5.71
C GLY A 472 -12.97 -8.45 6.64
N ASN A 473 -13.56 -9.51 7.20
CA ASN A 473 -12.87 -10.44 8.09
C ASN A 473 -11.80 -11.24 7.33
N ILE A 474 -12.11 -11.76 6.13
CA ILE A 474 -11.15 -12.53 5.32
C ILE A 474 -9.96 -11.65 4.90
N VAL A 475 -10.21 -10.43 4.43
CA VAL A 475 -9.16 -9.48 4.04
C VAL A 475 -8.24 -9.16 5.22
N LYS A 476 -8.82 -8.93 6.41
CA LYS A 476 -8.06 -8.66 7.63
C LYS A 476 -7.26 -9.88 8.08
N PHE A 477 -7.90 -11.05 8.09
CA PHE A 477 -7.33 -12.31 8.57
C PHE A 477 -6.13 -12.76 7.71
N LEU A 478 -6.30 -12.81 6.39
CA LEU A 478 -5.22 -13.21 5.48
C LEU A 478 -4.17 -12.10 5.29
N GLY A 479 -4.52 -10.85 5.59
CA GLY A 479 -3.60 -9.73 5.41
C GLY A 479 -3.20 -9.51 3.95
N MET A 480 -4.12 -9.74 3.00
CA MET A 480 -3.90 -9.65 1.55
C MET A 480 -4.58 -8.41 0.94
N HIS A 481 -4.21 -8.04 -0.29
CA HIS A 481 -4.82 -6.92 -1.01
C HIS A 481 -6.02 -7.40 -1.86
N PRO A 482 -7.22 -6.82 -1.70
CA PRO A 482 -8.33 -7.09 -2.59
C PRO A 482 -8.06 -6.57 -4.00
N SER A 483 -8.09 -7.46 -4.98
CA SER A 483 -7.91 -7.12 -6.39
C SER A 483 -9.24 -6.71 -7.01
N GLU A 484 -9.19 -5.79 -7.97
CA GLU A 484 -10.34 -5.39 -8.80
C GLU A 484 -11.57 -4.91 -8.00
N ARG A 485 -11.35 -4.34 -6.79
CA ARG A 485 -12.39 -3.92 -5.84
C ARG A 485 -13.36 -5.03 -5.43
N SER A 486 -12.89 -6.26 -5.45
CA SER A 486 -13.65 -7.40 -4.96
C SER A 486 -13.91 -7.34 -3.44
N ASP A 487 -13.41 -6.33 -2.72
CA ASP A 487 -13.83 -6.01 -1.35
C ASP A 487 -15.19 -5.31 -1.27
N LYS A 488 -15.71 -4.76 -2.38
CA LYS A 488 -17.02 -4.10 -2.43
C LYS A 488 -18.09 -5.10 -2.86
N VAL A 489 -18.94 -5.48 -1.92
CA VAL A 489 -20.10 -6.33 -2.19
C VAL A 489 -21.21 -5.48 -2.82
N PRO A 490 -21.77 -5.87 -3.98
CA PRO A 490 -22.92 -5.18 -4.55
C PRO A 490 -24.20 -5.42 -3.74
N ASP A 491 -25.05 -4.39 -3.63
CA ASP A 491 -26.33 -4.47 -2.92
C ASP A 491 -27.23 -5.61 -3.46
N ASN A 492 -27.95 -6.26 -2.54
CA ASN A 492 -28.94 -7.32 -2.84
C ASN A 492 -28.37 -8.56 -3.58
N LYS A 493 -27.09 -8.89 -3.36
CA LYS A 493 -26.49 -10.13 -3.85
C LYS A 493 -26.37 -11.15 -2.72
N ASN A 494 -26.71 -12.41 -3.01
CA ASN A 494 -26.47 -13.54 -2.11
C ASN A 494 -25.19 -14.30 -2.45
N THR A 495 -24.49 -13.90 -3.52
CA THR A 495 -23.21 -14.49 -3.92
C THR A 495 -22.21 -13.39 -4.21
N HIS A 496 -20.95 -13.65 -3.88
CA HIS A 496 -19.86 -12.72 -4.13
C HIS A 496 -18.57 -13.48 -4.37
N THR A 497 -17.63 -12.88 -5.10
CA THR A 497 -16.29 -13.46 -5.29
C THR A 497 -15.26 -12.42 -4.85
N LEU A 498 -14.50 -12.79 -3.82
CA LEU A 498 -13.39 -12.01 -3.29
C LEU A 498 -12.09 -12.52 -3.92
N LEU A 499 -11.29 -11.61 -4.48
CA LEU A 499 -10.01 -11.89 -5.13
C LEU A 499 -8.91 -11.21 -4.32
N LEU A 500 -7.96 -11.96 -3.79
CA LEU A 500 -6.91 -11.47 -2.92
C LEU A 500 -5.54 -11.79 -3.49
N ALA A 501 -4.65 -10.80 -3.47
CA ALA A 501 -3.27 -10.96 -3.87
C ALA A 501 -2.31 -10.56 -2.75
N GLY A 502 -1.26 -11.36 -2.61
CA GLY A 502 -0.17 -11.11 -1.68
C GLY A 502 1.08 -11.82 -2.13
N VAL A 503 2.15 -11.58 -1.39
CA VAL A 503 3.41 -12.31 -1.51
C VAL A 503 3.67 -12.92 -0.15
N PHE A 504 3.97 -14.20 -0.12
CA PHE A 504 4.40 -14.91 1.07
C PHE A 504 5.91 -14.72 1.28
N ARG A 505 6.37 -14.81 2.54
CA ARG A 505 7.80 -14.77 2.89
C ARG A 505 8.63 -15.67 1.97
N GLY A 506 9.79 -15.18 1.53
CA GLY A 506 10.58 -15.81 0.45
C GLY A 506 10.27 -15.29 -0.96
N GLY A 507 9.31 -14.37 -1.10
CA GLY A 507 9.03 -13.71 -2.38
C GLY A 507 8.12 -14.54 -3.30
N HIS A 508 7.29 -15.41 -2.74
CA HIS A 508 6.38 -16.27 -3.51
C HIS A 508 5.01 -15.64 -3.61
N ASP A 509 4.53 -15.38 -4.83
CA ASP A 509 3.16 -14.89 -5.05
C ASP A 509 2.15 -15.89 -4.47
N ILE A 510 1.17 -15.39 -3.72
CA ILE A 510 0.04 -16.15 -3.19
C ILE A 510 -1.23 -15.42 -3.60
N LEU A 511 -2.09 -16.12 -4.33
CA LEU A 511 -3.35 -15.62 -4.83
C LEU A 511 -4.48 -16.45 -4.22
N VAL A 512 -5.54 -15.78 -3.78
CA VAL A 512 -6.70 -16.43 -3.17
C VAL A 512 -7.97 -15.95 -3.86
N ARG A 513 -8.80 -16.90 -4.27
CA ARG A 513 -10.14 -16.68 -4.83
C ARG A 513 -11.15 -17.29 -3.86
N SER A 514 -11.93 -16.44 -3.21
CA SER A 514 -12.94 -16.86 -2.25
C SER A 514 -14.34 -16.62 -2.82
N ARG A 515 -15.07 -17.69 -3.10
CA ARG A 515 -16.48 -17.63 -3.53
C ARG A 515 -17.38 -17.73 -2.31
N LEU A 516 -18.13 -16.68 -2.06
CA LEU A 516 -19.03 -16.54 -0.91
C LEU A 516 -20.47 -16.74 -1.35
N LEU A 517 -21.23 -17.48 -0.54
CA LEU A 517 -22.67 -17.68 -0.66
C LEU A 517 -23.32 -17.37 0.68
N LEU A 518 -24.25 -16.41 0.68
CA LEU A 518 -25.06 -16.07 1.84
C LEU A 518 -26.41 -16.82 1.76
N LEU A 519 -26.63 -17.70 2.73
CA LEU A 519 -27.92 -18.31 3.03
C LEU A 519 -28.39 -17.78 4.40
N ASP A 520 -28.46 -18.63 5.42
CA ASP A 520 -28.65 -18.21 6.81
C ASP A 520 -27.34 -17.74 7.47
N THR A 521 -26.23 -18.29 6.98
CA THR A 521 -24.83 -17.94 7.32
C THR A 521 -24.03 -17.90 6.02
N VAL A 522 -22.79 -17.43 6.07
CA VAL A 522 -21.92 -17.38 4.89
C VAL A 522 -21.15 -18.69 4.72
N THR A 523 -21.35 -19.35 3.59
CA THR A 523 -20.48 -20.45 3.12
C THR A 523 -19.43 -19.88 2.19
N MET A 524 -18.18 -20.31 2.35
CA MET A 524 -17.04 -19.82 1.61
C MET A 524 -16.28 -20.99 0.99
N GLN A 525 -16.12 -20.99 -0.33
CA GLN A 525 -15.15 -21.83 -1.03
C GLN A 525 -13.88 -21.03 -1.27
N VAL A 526 -12.76 -21.45 -0.68
CA VAL A 526 -11.45 -20.82 -0.84
C VAL A 526 -10.61 -21.65 -1.79
N THR A 527 -10.18 -21.04 -2.88
CA THR A 527 -9.16 -21.59 -3.79
C THR A 527 -7.89 -20.76 -3.63
N ALA A 528 -6.76 -21.40 -3.32
CA ALA A 528 -5.46 -20.74 -3.20
C ALA A 528 -4.48 -21.26 -4.26
N ARG A 529 -3.64 -20.37 -4.80
CA ARG A 529 -2.60 -20.68 -5.79
C ARG A 529 -1.30 -19.97 -5.47
N SER A 530 -0.20 -20.68 -5.63
CA SER A 530 1.17 -20.15 -5.55
C SER A 530 2.09 -20.98 -6.46
N SER A 531 3.32 -20.49 -6.64
CA SER A 531 4.41 -21.22 -7.30
C SER A 531 5.08 -22.25 -6.39
N GLU A 532 4.67 -22.31 -5.12
CA GLU A 532 5.13 -23.27 -4.11
C GLU A 532 3.94 -23.85 -3.35
N GLU A 533 4.11 -25.05 -2.80
CA GLU A 533 3.05 -25.72 -2.04
C GLU A 533 2.78 -25.07 -0.67
N LEU A 534 3.85 -24.71 0.05
CA LEU A 534 3.77 -24.25 1.43
C LEU A 534 2.86 -23.02 1.65
N PRO A 535 2.92 -21.95 0.83
CA PRO A 535 2.01 -20.81 0.99
C PRO A 535 0.53 -21.19 0.85
N VAL A 536 0.21 -22.16 -0.02
CA VAL A 536 -1.16 -22.64 -0.24
C VAL A 536 -1.64 -23.42 0.97
N ASP A 537 -0.80 -24.31 1.50
CA ASP A 537 -1.12 -25.11 2.68
C ASP A 537 -1.36 -24.27 3.91
N ILE A 538 -0.51 -23.28 4.15
CA ILE A 538 -0.67 -22.33 5.25
C ILE A 538 -2.00 -21.58 5.14
N VAL A 539 -2.36 -21.10 3.94
CA VAL A 539 -3.63 -20.39 3.74
C VAL A 539 -4.82 -21.28 4.08
N LEU A 540 -4.86 -22.51 3.59
CA LEU A 540 -5.99 -23.41 3.84
C LEU A 540 -6.04 -23.90 5.29
N ALA A 541 -4.89 -24.26 5.86
CA ALA A 541 -4.77 -24.69 7.26
C ALA A 541 -5.14 -23.57 8.25
N SER A 542 -4.87 -22.30 7.90
CA SER A 542 -5.23 -21.17 8.77
C SER A 542 -6.72 -20.79 8.68
N VAL A 543 -7.39 -21.09 7.56
CA VAL A 543 -8.82 -20.77 7.38
C VAL A 543 -9.72 -21.84 8.00
N GLY A 544 -9.28 -23.10 8.00
CA GLY A 544 -9.96 -24.22 8.66
C GLY A 544 -9.85 -24.18 10.17
#